data_AF-R6VRH2-F1
#
_entry.id   AF-R6VRH2-F1
#
_cell.length_a   1.000
_cell.length_b   1.000
_cell.length_c   1.000
_cell.angle_alpha   90.00
_cell.angle_beta   90.00
_cell.angle_gamma   90.00
#
_symmetry.space_group_name_H-M   'P 1'
#
loop_
_entity.id
_entity.type
_entity.pdbx_description
1 polymer ?
#
loop_
_entity_poly.entity_id
_entity_poly.type
_entity_poly.pdbx_seq_one_letter_code
_entity_poly.pdbx_strand_id
1 'polypeptide(L)' 'MENMTEQELIIGLIDKYVDLQRIKKENKNTPNEELEYQIRATTVKLSSMGVNVEDLTL' A
#
# COMPACT_ATOMS: atom_id res chain seq x y z
N MET A 1 -10.72 7.24 -21.52
CA MET A 1 -10.18 6.55 -20.32
C MET A 1 -11.30 5.67 -19.83
N GLU A 2 -11.12 4.35 -19.86
CA GLU A 2 -12.07 3.45 -19.20
C GLU A 2 -12.05 3.78 -17.71
N ASN A 3 -13.23 3.93 -17.11
CA ASN A 3 -13.32 4.11 -15.67
C ASN A 3 -12.96 2.76 -15.04
N MET A 4 -11.82 2.71 -14.34
CA MET A 4 -11.46 1.57 -13.51
C MET A 4 -12.60 1.28 -12.53
N THR A 5 -12.92 0.00 -12.37
CA THR A 5 -13.84 -0.41 -11.32
C THR A 5 -13.20 -0.24 -9.94
N GLU A 6 -14.03 -0.12 -8.92
CA GLU A 6 -13.56 -0.07 -7.52
C GLU A 6 -12.74 -1.32 -7.15
N GLN A 7 -13.15 -2.50 -7.65
CA GLN A 7 -12.44 -3.75 -7.42
C GLN A 7 -11.03 -3.75 -8.03
N GLU A 8 -10.89 -3.28 -9.27
CA GLU A 8 -9.56 -3.15 -9.92
C GLU A 8 -8.67 -2.14 -9.20
N LEU A 9 -9.25 -1.05 -8.69
CA LEU A 9 -8.54 -0.08 -7.88
C LEU A 9 -8.04 -0.68 -6.56
N ILE A 10 -8.88 -1.46 -5.87
CA ILE A 10 -8.49 -2.16 -4.64
C ILE A 10 -7.33 -3.12 -4.91
N ILE A 11 -7.43 -3.93 -5.96
CA ILE A 11 -6.35 -4.88 -6.34
C ILE A 11 -5.04 -4.13 -6.58
N GLY A 12 -5.07 -3.05 -7.37
CA GLY A 12 -3.86 -2.26 -7.64
C GLY A 12 -3.27 -1.58 -6.40
N LEU A 13 -4.12 -1.17 -5.45
CA LEU A 13 -3.66 -0.61 -4.17
C LEU A 13 -3.06 -1.68 -3.24
N ILE A 14 -3.59 -2.91 -3.26
CA ILE A 14 -3.02 -4.06 -2.54
C ILE A 14 -1.63 -4.38 -3.08
N ASP A 15 -1.49 -4.51 -4.40
CA ASP A 15 -0.20 -4.78 -5.05
C ASP A 15 0.83 -3.71 -4.69
N LYS A 16 0.43 -2.43 -4.78
CA LYS A 16 1.28 -1.30 -4.37
C LYS A 16 1.68 -1.39 -2.90
N TYR A 17 0.75 -1.74 -2.01
CA TYR A 17 1.06 -1.86 -0.58
C TYR A 17 2.09 -2.97 -0.33
N VAL A 18 1.91 -4.14 -0.95
CA VAL A 18 2.87 -5.26 -0.84
C VAL A 18 4.25 -4.86 -1.33
N ASP A 19 4.34 -4.14 -2.46
CA ASP A 19 5.62 -3.67 -2.97
C ASP A 19 6.29 -2.65 -2.06
N LEU A 20 5.53 -1.71 -1.48
CA LEU A 20 6.06 -0.77 -0.49
C LEU A 20 6.60 -1.49 0.76
N GLN A 21 5.92 -2.53 1.24
CA GLN A 21 6.40 -3.34 2.38
C GLN A 21 7.69 -4.10 2.05
N ARG A 22 7.81 -4.64 0.83
CA ARG A 22 9.06 -5.25 0.34
C ARG A 22 10.19 -4.23 0.27
N ILE A 23 9.93 -3.04 -0.27
CA ILE A 23 10.92 -1.96 -0.32
C ILE A 23 11.35 -1.57 1.10
N LYS A 24 10.42 -1.42 2.05
CA LYS A 24 10.74 -1.10 3.46
C LYS A 24 11.63 -2.14 4.10
N LYS A 25 11.35 -3.42 3.87
CA LYS A 25 12.20 -4.53 4.33
C LYS A 25 13.62 -4.44 3.74
N GLU A 26 13.73 -4.21 2.44
CA GLU A 26 15.03 -4.09 1.75
C GLU A 26 15.77 -2.78 2.05
N ASN A 27 15.06 -1.75 2.54
CA ASN A 27 15.64 -0.48 2.94
C ASN A 27 16.47 -0.58 4.24
N LYS A 28 16.52 -1.77 4.88
CA LYS A 28 17.40 -2.11 6.02
C LYS A 28 17.39 -1.08 7.16
N ASN A 29 16.20 -0.58 7.50
CA ASN A 29 15.99 0.47 8.52
C ASN A 29 16.68 1.81 8.22
N THR A 30 17.08 2.06 6.97
CA THR A 30 17.53 3.38 6.53
C THR A 30 16.35 4.34 6.57
N PRO A 31 16.44 5.49 7.25
CA PRO A 31 15.35 6.47 7.29
C PRO A 31 14.93 6.88 5.87
N ASN A 32 13.64 6.76 5.57
CA ASN A 32 13.05 7.18 4.31
C ASN A 32 11.63 7.70 4.54
N GLU A 33 11.51 9.00 4.75
CA GLU A 33 10.23 9.65 5.09
C GLU A 33 9.18 9.51 3.98
N GLU A 34 9.61 9.53 2.71
CA GLU A 34 8.70 9.36 1.57
C GLU A 34 8.14 7.94 1.54
N LEU A 35 8.95 6.92 1.80
CA LEU A 35 8.48 5.54 1.87
C LEU A 35 7.46 5.35 2.99
N GLU A 36 7.73 5.89 4.19
CA GLU A 36 6.79 5.84 5.31
C GLU A 36 5.50 6.61 5.00
N TYR A 37 5.60 7.75 4.32
CA TYR A 37 4.43 8.52 3.87
C TYR A 37 3.59 7.71 2.87
N GLN A 38 4.21 7.07 1.89
CA GLN A 38 3.51 6.27 0.89
C GLN A 38 2.81 5.05 1.51
N ILE A 39 3.47 4.36 2.47
CA ILE A 39 2.88 3.26 3.21
C ILE A 39 1.66 3.74 4.00
N ARG A 40 1.78 4.85 4.74
CA ARG A 40 0.67 5.43 5.50
C ARG A 40 -0.50 5.85 4.60
N ALA A 41 -0.21 6.53 3.49
CA ALA A 41 -1.24 6.98 2.56
C ALA A 41 -1.99 5.81 1.91
N THR A 42 -1.26 4.75 1.52
CA THR A 42 -1.85 3.54 0.94
C THR A 42 -2.68 2.78 1.98
N THR A 43 -2.19 2.70 3.22
CA THR A 43 -2.90 2.11 4.36
C THR A 43 -4.26 2.76 4.58
N VAL A 44 -4.30 4.10 4.64
CA VAL A 44 -5.54 4.85 4.85
C VAL A 44 -6.54 4.61 3.71
N LYS A 45 -6.06 4.60 2.46
CA LYS A 45 -6.93 4.34 1.29
C LYS A 45 -7.54 2.95 1.33
N LEU A 46 -6.73 1.91 1.52
CA LEU A 46 -7.19 0.53 1.62
C LEU A 46 -8.18 0.34 2.78
N SER A 47 -7.86 0.90 3.95
CA SER A 47 -8.75 0.86 5.12
C SER A 47 -10.08 1.57 4.84
N SER A 48 -10.07 2.71 4.13
CA SER A 48 -11.30 3.41 3.74
C SER A 48 -12.17 2.65 2.75
N MET A 49 -11.59 1.70 2.03
CA MET A 49 -12.27 0.77 1.11
C MET A 49 -12.65 -0.56 1.79
N GLY A 50 -12.49 -0.67 3.11
CA GLY A 50 -12.84 -1.87 3.88
C GLY A 50 -11.82 -3.02 3.80
N VAL A 51 -10.62 -2.78 3.25
CA VAL A 51 -9.55 -3.78 3.19
C VAL A 51 -8.77 -3.79 4.51
N ASN A 52 -8.64 -4.96 5.13
CA ASN A 52 -7.77 -5.16 6.28
C ASN A 52 -6.29 -5.22 5.83
N VAL A 53 -5.50 -4.22 6.19
CA VAL A 53 -4.08 -4.12 5.79
C VAL A 53 -3.13 -4.89 6.73
N GLU A 54 -3.58 -5.27 7.92
CA GLU A 54 -2.74 -6.01 8.87
C GLU A 54 -2.35 -7.38 8.31
N ASP A 55 -3.27 -8.04 7.59
CA ASP A 55 -3.04 -9.32 6.91
C ASP A 55 -2.02 -9.22 5.75
N LEU A 56 -1.73 -7.99 5.29
CA LEU A 56 -0.82 -7.71 4.17
C LEU A 56 0.56 -7.22 4.62
N THR A 57 0.74 -7.00 5.92
CA THR A 57 1.99 -6.45 6.49
C THR A 57 3.06 -7.54 6.61
N LEU A 58 4.30 -7.21 6.25
CA LEU A 58 5.49 -8.07 6.35
C LEU A 58 6.28 -7.86 7.63
#